data_AF-W7PVK2-F1
#
_entry.id   AF-W7PVK2-F1
#
_cell.length_a   1.000
_cell.length_b   1.000
_cell.length_c   1.000
_cell.angle_alpha   90.00
_cell.angle_beta   90.00
_cell.angle_gamma   90.00
#
_symmetry.space_group_name_H-M   'P 1'
#
loop_
_entity.id
_entity.type
_entity.pdbx_description
1 polymer ?
#
loop_
_entity_poly.entity_id
_entity_poly.type
_entity_poly.pdbx_seq_one_letter_code
_entity_poly.pdbx_strand_id
1 'polypeptide(L)'
;MQALHVAVDESTRSLQGIALGELLHRQWGGTMTLISVVASPEQADKRRAALDRQELGRYRESLEIVTGDAAEVLAGLASDPGKGLLCMTSHGRRPASELLLGSVAAETVRRAGAW
;
A
#
# COMPACT_ATOMS: atom_id res chain seq x y z
N MET A 1 17.04 10.16 1.03
CA MET A 1 15.77 10.91 1.07
C MET A 1 14.74 9.98 1.69
N GLN A 2 13.92 10.47 2.62
CA GLN A 2 12.90 9.64 3.27
C GLN A 2 11.72 9.38 2.32
N ALA A 3 11.23 8.14 2.27
CA ALA A 3 10.13 7.74 1.40
C ALA A 3 9.00 7.09 2.21
N LEU A 4 7.77 7.46 1.90
CA LEU A 4 6.56 6.81 2.39
C LEU A 4 5.85 6.13 1.21
N HIS A 5 5.65 4.83 1.33
CA HIS A 5 4.85 4.03 0.40
C HIS A 5 3.45 3.87 0.97
N VAL A 6 2.42 4.19 0.19
CA VAL A 6 1.03 3.94 0.57
C VAL A 6 0.47 2.85 -0.33
N ALA A 7 0.19 1.68 0.26
CA ALA A 7 -0.35 0.55 -0.48
C ALA A 7 -1.83 0.79 -0.83
N VAL A 8 -2.14 0.70 -2.12
CA VAL A 8 -3.49 0.85 -2.66
C VAL A 8 -3.84 -0.28 -3.62
N ASP A 9 -5.11 -0.69 -3.64
CA ASP A 9 -5.73 -1.43 -4.72
C ASP A 9 -6.95 -0.63 -5.22
N GLU A 10 -7.88 -1.25 -5.95
CA GLU A 10 -9.09 -0.59 -6.42
C GLU A 10 -10.20 -0.42 -5.35
N SER A 11 -10.00 -0.93 -4.13
CA SER A 11 -11.00 -0.92 -3.08
C SER A 11 -11.12 0.44 -2.41
N THR A 12 -12.34 0.83 -2.05
CA THR A 12 -12.59 2.05 -1.27
C THR A 12 -11.77 2.07 0.03
N ARG A 13 -11.62 0.92 0.69
CA ARG A 13 -10.88 0.82 1.95
C ARG A 13 -9.39 1.11 1.75
N SER A 14 -8.74 0.60 0.70
CA SER A 14 -7.35 0.93 0.45
C SER A 14 -7.16 2.39 0.08
N LEU A 15 -8.08 2.96 -0.70
CA LEU A 15 -8.03 4.36 -1.11
C LEU A 15 -8.18 5.32 0.07
N GLN A 16 -8.96 4.95 1.11
CA GLN A 16 -9.00 5.70 2.37
C GLN A 16 -7.63 5.78 3.08
N GLY A 17 -6.72 4.83 2.79
CA GLY A 17 -5.34 4.86 3.26
C GLY A 17 -4.54 6.06 2.75
N ILE A 18 -4.92 6.66 1.62
CA ILE A 18 -4.23 7.84 1.06
C ILE A 18 -4.28 9.00 2.04
N ALA A 19 -5.45 9.30 2.61
CA ALA A 19 -5.61 10.40 3.57
C ALA A 19 -4.76 10.19 4.84
N LEU A 20 -4.69 8.95 5.34
CA LEU A 20 -3.81 8.63 6.47
C LEU A 20 -2.33 8.77 6.08
N GLY A 21 -1.96 8.30 4.88
CA GLY A 21 -0.63 8.46 4.31
C GLY A 21 -0.23 9.93 4.19
N GLU A 22 -1.14 10.82 3.78
CA GLU A 22 -0.89 12.26 3.72
C GLU A 22 -0.60 12.85 5.09
N LEU A 23 -1.38 12.47 6.11
CA LEU A 23 -1.17 12.94 7.49
C LEU A 23 0.18 12.50 8.03
N LEU A 24 0.59 11.27 7.72
CA LEU A 24 1.90 10.74 8.09
C LEU A 24 3.02 11.41 7.32
N HIS A 25 2.86 11.57 6.00
CA HIS A 25 3.82 12.24 5.11
C HIS A 25 4.11 13.68 5.55
N ARG A 26 3.08 14.42 5.97
CA ARG A 26 3.24 15.80 6.49
C ARG A 26 4.12 15.87 7.74
N GLN A 27 4.12 14.83 8.57
CA GLN A 27 4.91 14.76 9.80
C GLN A 27 6.32 14.20 9.55
N TRP A 28 6.42 13.16 8.72
CA TRP A 28 7.68 12.48 8.43
C TRP A 28 8.55 13.30 7.46
N GLY A 29 7.94 13.96 6.47
CA GLY A 29 8.66 14.63 5.38
C GLY A 29 9.11 13.67 4.26
N GLY A 30 9.73 14.19 3.21
CA GLY A 30 10.24 13.38 2.09
C GLY A 30 9.25 13.18 0.94
N THR A 31 9.29 12.02 0.27
CA THR A 31 8.39 11.67 -0.84
C THR A 31 7.29 10.71 -0.41
N MET A 32 6.13 10.81 -1.06
CA MET A 32 5.03 9.86 -0.88
C MET A 32 4.64 9.26 -2.23
N THR A 33 4.72 7.93 -2.31
CA THR A 33 4.43 7.13 -3.50
C THR A 33 3.24 6.22 -3.23
N LEU A 34 2.29 6.16 -4.16
CA LEU A 34 1.22 5.17 -4.09
C LEU A 34 1.71 3.88 -4.76
N ILE A 35 1.67 2.76 -4.04
CA ILE A 35 2.10 1.47 -4.57
C ILE A 35 0.89 0.57 -4.72
N SER A 36 0.65 0.07 -5.93
CA SER A 36 -0.38 -0.92 -6.21
C SER A 36 0.24 -2.19 -6.76
N VAL A 37 0.04 -3.31 -6.07
CA VAL A 37 0.60 -4.61 -6.50
C VAL A 37 -0.44 -5.43 -7.26
N VAL A 38 -0.02 -6.03 -8.38
CA VAL A 38 -0.80 -6.96 -9.21
C VAL A 38 -0.05 -8.28 -9.35
N ALA A 39 -0.77 -9.39 -9.51
CA ALA A 39 -0.16 -10.72 -9.55
C ALA A 39 0.54 -11.02 -10.88
N SER A 40 0.14 -10.36 -11.96
CA SER A 40 0.75 -10.52 -13.29
C SER A 40 0.83 -9.19 -14.05
N PRO A 41 1.76 -9.05 -15.02
CA PRO A 41 1.90 -7.82 -15.80
C PRO A 41 0.65 -7.47 -16.61
N GLU A 42 -0.08 -8.48 -17.09
CA GLU A 42 -1.34 -8.32 -17.84
C GLU A 42 -2.43 -7.60 -17.03
N GLN A 43 -2.37 -7.67 -15.70
CA GLN A 43 -3.31 -6.99 -14.82
C GLN A 43 -2.95 -5.52 -14.60
N ALA A 44 -1.74 -5.07 -14.96
CA ALA A 44 -1.26 -3.73 -14.66
C ALA A 44 -2.09 -2.66 -15.35
N ASP A 45 -2.41 -2.82 -16.65
CA ASP A 45 -3.22 -1.87 -17.40
C ASP A 45 -4.65 -1.80 -16.88
N LYS A 46 -5.23 -2.95 -16.52
CA LYS A 46 -6.57 -3.03 -15.92
C LYS A 46 -6.59 -2.31 -14.57
N ARG A 47 -5.58 -2.52 -13.73
CA ARG A 47 -5.43 -1.87 -12.43
C ARG A 47 -5.21 -0.36 -12.59
N ARG A 48 -4.39 0.07 -13.55
CA ARG A 48 -4.19 1.49 -13.90
C ARG A 48 -5.51 2.13 -14.28
N ALA A 49 -6.22 1.55 -15.24
CA ALA A 49 -7.52 2.05 -15.68
C ALA A 49 -8.57 2.08 -14.57
N ALA A 50 -8.52 1.13 -13.62
CA ALA A 50 -9.42 1.12 -12.46
C ALA A 50 -9.12 2.26 -11.48
N LEU A 51 -7.84 2.50 -11.20
CA LEU A 51 -7.34 3.57 -10.34
C LEU A 51 -7.47 4.96 -10.98
N ASP A 52 -7.37 5.06 -12.30
CA ASP A 52 -7.56 6.29 -13.07
C ASP A 52 -8.99 6.84 -13.00
N ARG A 53 -9.96 5.97 -12.71
CA ARG A 53 -11.36 6.36 -12.45
C ARG A 53 -11.58 6.85 -11.02
N GLN A 54 -10.58 6.77 -10.16
CA GLN A 54 -10.64 7.21 -8.77
C GLN A 54 -9.98 8.59 -8.62
N GLU A 55 -10.49 9.38 -7.68
CA GLU A 55 -9.91 10.68 -7.35
C GLU A 55 -8.67 10.51 -6.46
N LEU A 56 -7.53 10.16 -7.07
CA LEU A 56 -6.24 10.03 -6.37
C LEU A 56 -5.57 11.39 -6.08
N GLY A 57 -6.16 12.48 -6.59
CA GLY A 57 -5.64 13.84 -6.44
C GLY A 57 -4.21 13.98 -7.00
N ARG A 58 -3.38 14.73 -6.27
CA ARG A 58 -1.99 15.03 -6.66
C ARG A 58 -1.04 13.83 -6.69
N TYR A 59 -1.44 12.69 -6.12
CA TYR A 59 -0.59 11.49 -6.05
C TYR A 59 -0.80 10.53 -7.21
N ARG A 60 -1.65 10.89 -8.19
CA ARG A 60 -1.80 10.14 -9.43
C ARG A 60 -0.47 9.98 -10.17
N GLU A 61 0.35 11.04 -10.20
CA GLU A 61 1.65 11.02 -10.88
C GLU A 61 2.70 10.18 -10.13
N SER A 62 2.53 9.98 -8.81
CA SER A 62 3.37 9.10 -8.00
C SER A 62 2.78 7.70 -7.81
N LEU A 63 1.82 7.31 -8.66
CA LEU A 63 1.28 5.94 -8.67
C LEU A 63 2.20 4.98 -9.43
N GLU A 64 2.73 4.03 -8.71
CA GLU A 64 3.48 2.90 -9.24
C GLU A 64 2.65 1.63 -9.16
N ILE A 65 2.57 0.90 -10.28
CA ILE A 65 1.96 -0.43 -10.33
C ILE A 65 3.08 -1.45 -10.48
N VAL A 66 3.19 -2.34 -9.50
CA VAL A 66 4.26 -3.33 -9.41
C VAL A 66 3.65 -4.71 -9.61
N THR A 67 4.36 -5.58 -10.34
CA THR A 67 3.98 -6.98 -10.47
C THR A 67 4.68 -7.82 -9.41
N GLY A 68 3.94 -8.67 -8.70
CA GLY A 68 4.48 -9.63 -7.75
C GLY A 68 3.44 -10.14 -6.75
N ASP A 69 3.88 -10.94 -5.79
CA ASP A 69 3.05 -11.27 -4.63
C ASP A 69 2.90 -10.02 -3.75
N ALA A 70 1.65 -9.63 -3.47
CA ALA A 70 1.39 -8.39 -2.74
C ALA A 70 2.04 -8.39 -1.36
N ALA A 71 1.98 -9.50 -0.63
CA ALA A 71 2.57 -9.55 0.70
C ALA A 71 4.11 -9.50 0.66
N GLU A 72 4.74 -10.16 -0.32
CA GLU A 72 6.19 -10.12 -0.55
C GLU A 72 6.69 -8.73 -0.91
N VAL A 73 6.08 -8.10 -1.92
CA VAL A 73 6.48 -6.77 -2.39
C VAL A 73 6.33 -5.75 -1.28
N LEU A 74 5.18 -5.75 -0.59
CA LEU A 74 4.93 -4.81 0.49
C LEU A 74 5.84 -5.07 1.70
N ALA A 75 6.10 -6.32 2.06
CA ALA A 75 7.04 -6.64 3.14
C ALA A 75 8.45 -6.16 2.80
N GLY A 76 8.89 -6.34 1.56
CA GLY A 76 10.19 -5.87 1.09
C GLY A 76 10.35 -4.35 1.03
N LEU A 77 9.25 -3.59 1.03
CA LEU A 77 9.26 -2.13 1.23
C LEU A 77 9.35 -1.78 2.72
N ALA A 78 8.73 -2.57 3.59
CA ALA A 78 8.65 -2.32 5.02
C ALA A 78 9.88 -2.80 5.81
N SER A 79 10.58 -3.83 5.33
CA SER A 79 11.72 -4.43 6.03
C SER A 79 13.06 -3.76 5.72
N ASP A 80 13.17 -3.02 4.62
CA ASP A 80 14.40 -2.35 4.20
C ASP A 80 14.43 -0.90 4.72
N PRO A 81 15.31 -0.56 5.68
CA PRO A 81 15.41 0.81 6.21
C PRO A 81 15.77 1.85 5.13
N GLY A 82 16.39 1.43 4.03
CA GLY A 82 16.71 2.28 2.88
C GLY A 82 15.50 2.60 2.00
N LYS A 83 14.42 1.82 2.08
CA LYS A 83 13.18 2.02 1.29
C LYS A 83 12.13 2.86 2.01
N GLY A 84 12.27 3.08 3.32
CA GLY A 84 11.45 4.00 4.09
C GLY A 84 10.30 3.32 4.83
N LEU A 85 9.12 3.95 4.83
CA LEU A 85 7.94 3.44 5.52
C LEU A 85 6.90 2.87 4.57
N LEU A 86 6.16 1.86 5.05
CA LEU A 86 4.94 1.40 4.44
C LEU A 86 3.71 1.81 5.28
N CYS A 87 2.75 2.47 4.65
CA CYS A 87 1.40 2.67 5.14
C CYS A 87 0.44 1.81 4.32
N MET A 88 -0.42 1.04 4.98
CA MET A 88 -1.45 0.25 4.31
C MET A 88 -2.68 0.13 5.18
N THR A 89 -3.84 -0.05 4.54
CA THR A 89 -5.05 -0.47 5.26
C THR A 89 -5.14 -1.99 5.32
N SER A 90 -5.95 -2.53 6.23
CA SER A 90 -6.22 -3.96 6.30
C SER A 90 -7.71 -4.23 6.14
N HIS A 91 -8.06 -5.25 5.36
CA HIS A 91 -9.42 -5.77 5.30
C HIS A 91 -9.71 -6.58 6.57
N GLY A 92 -10.21 -5.93 7.62
CA GLY A 92 -10.57 -6.58 8.88
C GLY A 92 -11.74 -7.53 8.65
N ARG A 93 -11.49 -8.84 8.67
CA ARG A 93 -12.53 -9.86 8.50
C ARG A 93 -13.21 -10.09 9.87
N ARG A 94 -14.25 -9.30 10.19
CA ARG A 94 -15.28 -9.42 11.28
C ARG A 94 -15.25 -8.33 12.38
N PRO A 95 -16.40 -8.00 13.03
CA PRO A 95 -16.51 -7.03 14.14
C PRO A 95 -16.66 -7.68 15.53
N ALA A 96 -15.86 -8.68 15.88
CA ALA A 96 -15.93 -9.33 17.21
C ALA A 96 -14.53 -9.41 17.83
N SER A 97 -14.33 -8.64 18.92
CA SER A 97 -13.25 -8.63 19.94
C SER A 97 -11.77 -8.69 19.54
N GLU A 98 -11.41 -9.20 18.36
CA GLU A 98 -10.04 -9.37 17.88
C GLU A 98 -9.98 -8.93 16.41
N LEU A 99 -9.44 -7.73 16.15
CA LEU A 99 -9.22 -7.22 14.80
C LEU A 99 -8.12 -8.04 14.11
N LEU A 100 -8.50 -9.15 13.47
CA LEU A 100 -7.59 -9.90 12.62
C LEU A 100 -7.26 -9.07 11.37
N LEU A 101 -5.96 -8.85 11.13
CA LEU A 101 -5.46 -8.25 9.89
C LEU A 101 -5.96 -9.06 8.68
N GLY A 102 -6.34 -8.36 7.61
CA GLY A 102 -6.63 -9.01 6.32
C GLY A 102 -5.43 -9.83 5.83
N SER A 103 -5.67 -10.85 5.00
CA SER A 103 -4.65 -11.83 4.59
C SER A 103 -3.33 -11.20 4.11
N VAL A 104 -3.39 -10.17 3.26
CA VAL A 104 -2.19 -9.46 2.77
C VAL A 104 -1.50 -8.70 3.89
N ALA A 105 -2.22 -7.87 4.65
CA ALA A 105 -1.64 -7.10 5.76
C ALA A 105 -1.01 -8.01 6.83
N ALA A 106 -1.68 -9.12 7.16
CA ALA A 106 -1.18 -10.09 8.12
C ALA A 106 0.13 -10.73 7.65
N GLU A 107 0.19 -11.12 6.37
CA GLU A 107 1.38 -11.71 5.79
C GLU A 107 2.52 -10.69 5.61
N THR A 108 2.21 -9.46 5.22
CA THR A 108 3.18 -8.36 5.13
C THR A 108 3.86 -8.11 6.48
N VAL A 109 3.09 -7.98 7.57
CA VAL A 109 3.64 -7.77 8.92
C VAL A 109 4.50 -8.96 9.36
N ARG A 110 4.02 -10.20 9.13
CA ARG A 110 4.79 -11.41 9.45
C ARG A 110 6.14 -11.43 8.73
N ARG A 111 6.16 -11.14 7.43
CA ARG A 111 7.38 -11.16 6.63
C ARG A 111 8.31 -9.99 6.92
N ALA A 112 7.77 -8.81 7.20
CA ALA A 112 8.57 -7.62 7.51
C ALA A 112 9.23 -7.69 8.90
N GLY A 113 8.56 -8.33 9.87
CA GLY A 113 9.07 -8.52 11.23
C GLY A 113 9.83 -9.83 11.46
N ALA A 114 9.96 -10.69 10.45
CA ALA A 114 10.78 -11.88 10.51
C ALA A 114 12.26 -11.49 10.37
N TRP A 115 12.91 -11.27 11.52
CA TRP A 115 14.37 -11.18 11.66
C TRP A 115 14.93 -12.54 12.03
#